data_AF-A0A800LXX6-F1
#
_entry.id   AF-A0A800LXX6-F1
#
_cell.length_a   1.000
_cell.length_b   1.000
_cell.length_c   1.000
_cell.angle_alpha   90.00
_cell.angle_beta   90.00
_cell.angle_gamma   90.00
#
_symmetry.space_group_name_H-M   'P 1'
#
loop_
_entity.id
_entity.type
_entity.pdbx_description
1 polymer ?
#
loop_
_entity_poly.entity_id
_entity_poly.type
_entity_poly.pdbx_seq_one_letter_code
_entity_poly.pdbx_strand_id
1 'polypeptide(L)'
;TKTDNFTPPNMLAEFQSVFKGNSIVSSIIPVLMRYDSSGYHKSLPSSEVFFAFCGIGEPDSFFKSIKQLDLKLGGKRIFSDHQEYTESVITELSAQIKSSNCTAIITTEKDLVKLPDRFLDEFDTLVIKIEMEFETEKAVLDMIQPVLLK
;
A
#
# COMPACT_ATOMS: atom_id res chain seq x y z
N THR A 1 -7.90 8.42 15.57
CA THR A 1 -7.76 9.17 16.85
C THR A 1 -6.28 9.22 17.18
N LYS A 2 -5.62 10.37 17.05
CA LYS A 2 -4.23 10.54 17.52
C LYS A 2 -4.29 10.68 19.05
N THR A 3 -3.61 9.80 19.77
CA THR A 3 -3.53 9.85 21.24
C THR A 3 -2.37 10.74 21.66
N ASP A 4 -2.69 11.92 22.19
CA ASP A 4 -1.72 12.96 22.58
C ASP A 4 -0.96 12.65 23.90
N ASN A 5 -1.26 11.52 24.55
CA ASN A 5 -0.68 11.12 25.85
C ASN A 5 -0.15 9.68 25.85
N PHE A 6 0.54 9.25 24.79
CA PHE A 6 1.26 7.97 24.84
C PHE A 6 2.64 8.18 25.48
N THR A 7 2.76 7.86 26.77
CA THR A 7 4.07 7.60 27.39
C THR A 7 4.48 6.19 27.00
N PRO A 8 5.56 5.98 26.23
CA PRO A 8 5.99 4.64 25.88
C PRO A 8 6.27 3.86 27.17
N PRO A 9 5.74 2.64 27.34
CA PRO A 9 6.18 1.79 28.44
C PRO A 9 7.70 1.60 28.32
N ASN A 10 8.40 1.50 29.45
CA ASN A 10 9.86 1.35 29.51
C ASN A 10 10.31 -0.07 29.07
N MET A 11 9.77 -0.54 27.95
CA MET A 11 9.97 -1.88 27.39
C MET A 11 11.33 -2.05 26.71
N LEU A 12 12.05 -0.95 26.45
CA LEU A 12 13.31 -1.01 25.72
C LEU A 12 14.35 -1.88 26.47
N ALA A 13 14.41 -1.78 27.81
CA ALA A 13 15.33 -2.57 28.62
C ALA A 13 14.93 -4.06 28.70
N GLU A 14 13.63 -4.34 28.82
CA GLU A 14 13.10 -5.72 28.85
C GLU A 14 13.30 -6.41 27.50
N PHE A 15 13.02 -5.74 26.39
CA PHE A 15 13.25 -6.29 25.05
C PHE A 15 14.73 -6.43 24.70
N GLN A 16 15.60 -5.50 25.12
CA GLN A 16 17.05 -5.64 24.93
C GLN A 16 17.62 -6.89 25.62
N SER A 17 17.06 -7.28 26.77
CA SER A 17 17.51 -8.47 27.48
C SER A 17 17.14 -9.78 26.76
N VAL A 18 16.03 -9.77 26.00
CA VAL A 18 15.51 -10.89 25.22
C VAL A 18 16.18 -10.96 23.84
N PHE A 19 16.37 -9.81 23.20
CA PHE A 19 16.98 -9.70 21.88
C PHE A 19 18.46 -9.32 21.99
N LYS A 20 19.33 -10.31 22.28
CA LYS A 20 20.79 -10.19 22.21
C LYS A 20 21.35 -10.15 20.77
N GLY A 21 20.56 -9.70 19.81
CA GLY A 21 20.91 -9.62 18.39
C GLY A 21 21.35 -8.21 17.99
N ASN A 22 22.06 -8.10 16.87
CA ASN A 22 22.36 -6.80 16.27
C ASN A 22 21.06 -6.09 15.87
N SER A 23 21.03 -4.75 15.89
CA SER A 23 19.90 -3.97 15.38
C SER A 23 19.57 -4.38 13.95
N ILE A 24 18.30 -4.70 13.71
CA ILE A 24 17.78 -4.96 12.37
C ILE A 24 17.32 -3.63 11.79
N VAL A 25 17.90 -3.26 10.65
CA VAL A 25 17.45 -2.12 9.86
C VAL A 25 16.57 -2.65 8.73
N SER A 26 15.39 -2.05 8.57
CA SER A 26 14.48 -2.34 7.46
C SER A 26 14.07 -1.06 6.74
N SER A 27 13.81 -1.21 5.44
CA SER A 27 13.31 -0.17 4.57
C SER A 27 11.93 -0.55 4.06
N ILE A 28 11.05 0.44 3.94
CA ILE A 28 9.72 0.30 3.36
C ILE A 28 9.79 0.87 1.94
N ILE A 29 9.56 0.03 0.94
CA ILE A 29 9.72 0.37 -0.46
C ILE A 29 8.38 0.22 -1.18
N PRO A 30 7.86 1.29 -1.83
CA PRO A 30 6.71 1.16 -2.71
C PRO A 30 7.13 0.48 -4.02
N VAL A 31 6.42 -0.58 -4.37
CA VAL A 31 6.59 -1.32 -5.62
C VAL A 31 5.34 -1.13 -6.46
N LEU A 32 5.55 -0.76 -7.72
CA LEU A 32 4.49 -0.61 -8.69
C LEU A 32 4.14 -1.99 -9.29
N MET A 33 2.89 -2.39 -9.13
CA MET A 33 2.36 -3.63 -9.66
C MET A 33 1.25 -3.32 -10.66
N ARG A 34 1.16 -4.10 -11.73
CA ARG A 34 0.00 -4.18 -12.61
C ARG A 34 -0.87 -5.35 -12.18
N TYR A 35 -2.17 -5.17 -12.21
CA TYR A 35 -3.14 -6.20 -11.88
C TYR A 35 -4.01 -6.51 -13.11
N ASP A 36 -4.10 -7.79 -13.44
CA ASP A 36 -4.97 -8.32 -14.49
C ASP A 36 -5.52 -9.71 -14.09
N SER A 37 -6.20 -10.38 -15.03
CA SER A 37 -6.79 -11.72 -14.80
C SER A 37 -5.78 -12.83 -14.46
N SER A 38 -4.49 -12.61 -14.70
CA SER A 38 -3.41 -13.52 -14.31
C SER A 38 -2.74 -13.13 -12.98
N GLY A 39 -3.19 -12.05 -12.34
CA GLY A 39 -2.76 -11.61 -11.02
C GLY A 39 -1.84 -10.38 -11.08
N TYR A 40 -0.83 -10.38 -10.19
CA TYR A 40 0.07 -9.24 -10.02
C TYR A 40 1.37 -9.41 -10.81
N HIS A 41 1.76 -8.36 -11.53
CA HIS A 41 3.02 -8.30 -12.27
C HIS A 41 3.79 -7.04 -11.90
N LYS A 42 5.10 -7.16 -11.60
CA LYS A 42 5.93 -5.97 -11.38
C LYS A 42 5.90 -5.11 -12.65
N SER A 43 5.69 -3.81 -12.47
CA SER A 43 5.59 -2.85 -13.57
C SER A 43 6.56 -1.70 -13.38
N LEU A 44 7.04 -1.14 -14.49
CA LEU A 44 7.82 0.09 -14.48
C LEU A 44 6.88 1.28 -14.69
N PRO A 45 7.22 2.47 -14.17
CA PRO A 45 6.48 3.69 -14.46
C PRO A 45 6.30 3.89 -15.97
N SER A 46 5.07 4.17 -16.39
CA SER A 46 4.75 4.48 -17.78
C SER A 46 4.43 5.97 -17.91
N SER A 47 4.33 6.46 -19.16
CA SER A 47 3.92 7.84 -19.43
C SER A 47 2.41 8.08 -19.33
N GLU A 48 1.66 7.04 -18.96
CA GLU A 48 0.21 7.06 -18.81
C GLU A 48 -0.23 7.95 -17.66
N VAL A 49 -1.47 8.45 -17.77
CA VAL A 49 -2.10 9.32 -16.77
C VAL A 49 -3.15 8.51 -16.02
N PHE A 50 -2.96 8.39 -14.71
CA PHE A 50 -3.80 7.55 -13.85
C PHE A 50 -4.80 8.36 -13.06
N PHE A 51 -5.95 7.77 -12.77
CA PHE A 51 -6.82 8.25 -11.69
C PHE A 51 -6.46 7.52 -10.39
N ALA A 52 -6.04 8.27 -9.37
CA ALA A 52 -5.60 7.68 -8.10
C ALA A 52 -6.72 7.64 -7.06
N PHE A 53 -6.88 6.53 -6.35
CA PHE A 53 -7.76 6.51 -5.18
C PHE A 53 -7.26 5.58 -4.08
N CYS A 54 -7.64 5.86 -2.84
CA CYS A 54 -7.35 5.00 -1.70
C CYS A 54 -8.35 5.23 -0.54
N GLY A 55 -8.53 4.21 0.30
CA GLY A 55 -9.32 4.20 1.53
C GLY A 55 -8.51 3.63 2.69
N ILE A 56 -7.33 4.22 2.95
CA ILE A 56 -6.39 3.85 4.02
C ILE A 56 -6.29 4.96 5.08
N GLY A 57 -5.85 4.62 6.29
CA GLY A 57 -5.72 5.57 7.40
C GLY A 57 -4.71 6.70 7.22
N GLU A 58 -3.76 6.57 6.29
CA GLU A 58 -2.76 7.61 5.96
C GLU A 58 -2.65 7.80 4.44
N PRO A 59 -3.62 8.48 3.79
CA PRO A 59 -3.64 8.67 2.34
C PRO A 59 -2.40 9.42 1.81
N ASP A 60 -1.83 10.34 2.58
CA ASP A 60 -0.68 11.14 2.12
C ASP A 60 0.55 10.27 1.84
N SER A 61 0.72 9.16 2.58
CA SER A 61 1.78 8.19 2.29
C SER A 61 1.61 7.54 0.93
N PHE A 62 0.39 7.21 0.52
CA PHE A 62 0.10 6.62 -0.79
C PHE A 62 0.42 7.60 -1.92
N PHE A 63 -0.01 8.86 -1.81
CA PHE A 63 0.32 9.88 -2.82
C PHE A 63 1.81 10.24 -2.85
N LYS A 64 2.50 10.17 -1.71
CA LYS A 64 3.95 10.30 -1.67
C LYS A 64 4.63 9.18 -2.47
N SER A 65 4.16 7.94 -2.35
CA SER A 65 4.67 6.81 -3.14
C SER A 65 4.42 7.01 -4.64
N ILE A 66 3.23 7.47 -5.05
CA ILE A 66 2.94 7.81 -6.46
C ILE A 66 3.96 8.82 -6.99
N LYS A 67 4.26 9.86 -6.21
CA LYS A 67 5.25 10.89 -6.57
C LYS A 67 6.67 10.34 -6.63
N GLN A 68 7.05 9.45 -5.72
CA GLN A 68 8.36 8.79 -5.72
C GLN A 68 8.56 7.90 -6.95
N LEU A 69 7.47 7.31 -7.46
CA LEU A 69 7.45 6.48 -8.66
C LEU A 69 7.28 7.30 -9.95
N ASP A 70 7.30 8.63 -9.88
CA ASP A 70 7.15 9.57 -11.02
C ASP A 70 5.90 9.33 -11.89
N LEU A 71 4.79 8.95 -11.26
CA LEU A 71 3.54 8.67 -11.96
C LEU A 71 2.69 9.94 -12.12
N LYS A 72 2.05 10.08 -13.28
CA LYS A 72 1.19 11.22 -13.60
C LYS A 72 -0.25 10.94 -13.20
N LEU A 73 -0.88 11.91 -12.54
CA LEU A 73 -2.28 11.82 -12.14
C LEU A 73 -3.17 12.78 -12.92
N GLY A 74 -4.28 12.28 -13.46
CA GLY A 74 -5.33 13.08 -14.10
C GLY A 74 -6.47 13.43 -13.14
N GLY A 75 -6.57 12.70 -12.03
CA GLY A 75 -7.54 12.95 -10.96
C GLY A 75 -7.22 12.12 -9.73
N LYS A 76 -7.89 12.44 -8.61
CA LYS A 76 -7.81 11.63 -7.41
C LYS A 76 -9.10 11.62 -6.58
N ARG A 77 -9.32 10.54 -5.84
CA ARG A 77 -10.36 10.45 -4.80
C ARG A 77 -9.81 9.82 -3.53
N ILE A 78 -10.00 10.49 -2.40
CA ILE A 78 -9.65 9.96 -1.09
C ILE A 78 -10.94 9.50 -0.42
N PHE A 79 -10.94 8.25 0.02
CA PHE A 79 -12.01 7.66 0.80
C PHE A 79 -11.62 7.58 2.28
N SER A 80 -12.61 7.36 3.14
CA SER A 80 -12.35 7.06 4.55
C SER A 80 -11.60 5.74 4.69
N ASP A 81 -10.86 5.56 5.79
CA ASP A 81 -10.22 4.28 6.08
C ASP A 81 -11.27 3.16 6.13
N HIS A 82 -10.88 1.98 5.64
CA HIS A 82 -11.77 0.82 5.51
C HIS A 82 -12.97 1.05 4.60
N GLN A 83 -12.85 1.93 3.59
CA GLN A 83 -13.92 2.17 2.62
C GLN A 83 -14.55 0.87 2.10
N GLU A 84 -15.88 0.80 2.21
CA GLU A 84 -16.70 -0.21 1.52
C GLU A 84 -17.00 0.25 0.10
N TYR A 85 -16.72 -0.61 -0.88
CA TYR A 85 -16.93 -0.33 -2.29
C TYR A 85 -18.28 -0.89 -2.76
N THR A 86 -19.37 -0.28 -2.27
CA THR A 86 -20.73 -0.64 -2.72
C THR A 86 -20.94 -0.33 -4.19
N GLU A 87 -21.99 -0.89 -4.79
CA GLU A 87 -22.34 -0.65 -6.20
C GLU A 87 -22.47 0.85 -6.52
N SER A 88 -23.10 1.64 -5.63
CA SER A 88 -23.23 3.10 -5.81
C SER A 88 -21.87 3.81 -5.81
N VAL A 89 -20.98 3.42 -4.89
CA VAL A 89 -19.62 3.97 -4.80
C VAL A 89 -18.82 3.65 -6.06
N ILE A 90 -18.91 2.41 -6.54
CA ILE A 90 -18.24 1.98 -7.78
C ILE A 90 -18.77 2.74 -8.99
N THR A 91 -20.09 2.91 -9.11
CA THR A 91 -20.69 3.69 -10.20
C THR A 91 -20.23 5.14 -10.20
N GLU A 92 -20.22 5.79 -9.03
CA GLU A 92 -19.71 7.16 -8.90
C GLU A 92 -18.21 7.26 -9.22
N LEU A 93 -17.41 6.30 -8.74
CA LEU A 93 -15.98 6.28 -8.99
C LEU A 93 -15.67 6.11 -10.48
N SER A 94 -16.34 5.17 -11.16
CA SER A 94 -16.22 4.95 -12.61
C SER A 94 -16.57 6.23 -13.40
N ALA A 95 -17.67 6.90 -13.02
CA ALA A 95 -18.05 8.17 -13.65
C ALA A 95 -16.99 9.27 -13.46
N GLN A 96 -16.41 9.38 -12.27
CA GLN A 96 -15.36 10.36 -11.97
C GLN A 96 -14.06 10.08 -12.75
N ILE A 97 -13.64 8.82 -12.83
CA ILE A 97 -12.46 8.39 -13.61
C ILE A 97 -12.62 8.80 -15.07
N LYS A 98 -13.77 8.48 -15.67
CA LYS A 98 -14.10 8.82 -17.06
C LYS A 98 -14.15 10.33 -17.29
N SER A 99 -14.75 11.09 -16.37
CA SER A 99 -14.79 12.56 -16.46
C SER A 99 -13.41 13.22 -16.39
N SER A 100 -12.43 12.51 -15.83
CA SER A 100 -11.02 12.95 -15.76
C SER A 100 -10.20 12.50 -16.98
N ASN A 101 -10.84 11.93 -18.01
CA ASN A 101 -10.21 11.37 -19.20
C ASN A 101 -9.12 10.32 -18.90
N CYS A 102 -9.23 9.64 -17.75
CA CYS A 102 -8.33 8.57 -17.37
C CYS A 102 -8.93 7.23 -17.83
N THR A 103 -8.10 6.38 -18.42
CA THR A 103 -8.44 4.98 -18.78
C THR A 103 -7.79 3.96 -17.86
N ALA A 104 -6.87 4.43 -17.02
CA ALA A 104 -6.17 3.62 -16.03
C ALA A 104 -6.33 4.21 -14.63
N ILE A 105 -6.31 3.31 -13.65
CA ILE A 105 -6.42 3.63 -12.23
C ILE A 105 -5.16 3.23 -11.48
N ILE A 106 -4.92 3.89 -10.35
CA ILE A 106 -3.93 3.45 -9.38
C ILE A 106 -4.51 3.46 -7.98
N THR A 107 -4.35 2.34 -7.26
CA THR A 107 -4.89 2.17 -5.90
C THR A 107 -3.94 1.39 -4.99
N THR A 108 -4.36 1.11 -3.76
CA THR A 108 -3.59 0.31 -2.79
C THR A 108 -3.95 -1.17 -2.90
N GLU A 109 -3.05 -2.07 -2.45
CA GLU A 109 -3.34 -3.51 -2.37
C GLU A 109 -4.55 -3.79 -1.45
N LYS A 110 -4.71 -3.00 -0.37
CA LYS A 110 -5.86 -3.09 0.55
C LYS A 110 -7.17 -2.75 -0.13
N ASP A 111 -7.19 -1.77 -1.02
CA ASP A 111 -8.42 -1.35 -1.68
C ASP A 111 -8.77 -2.25 -2.86
N LEU A 112 -7.77 -2.71 -3.62
CA LEU A 112 -7.95 -3.61 -4.76
C LEU A 112 -8.79 -4.84 -4.41
N VAL A 113 -8.50 -5.50 -3.28
CA VAL A 113 -9.19 -6.74 -2.87
C VAL A 113 -10.68 -6.55 -2.55
N LYS A 114 -11.17 -5.30 -2.47
CA LYS A 114 -12.57 -4.96 -2.24
C LYS A 114 -13.30 -4.55 -3.52
N LEU A 115 -12.59 -4.39 -4.64
CA LEU A 115 -13.17 -3.95 -5.90
C LEU A 115 -13.82 -5.14 -6.63
N PRO A 116 -14.99 -4.94 -7.26
CA PRO A 116 -15.63 -6.01 -8.02
C PRO A 116 -14.92 -6.22 -9.37
N ASP A 117 -14.87 -7.46 -9.86
CA ASP A 117 -14.21 -7.82 -11.13
C ASP A 117 -14.68 -6.96 -12.30
N ARG A 118 -15.99 -6.67 -12.39
CA ARG A 118 -16.58 -5.80 -13.43
C ARG A 118 -15.94 -4.41 -13.51
N PHE A 119 -15.42 -3.90 -12.39
CA PHE A 119 -14.74 -2.60 -12.34
C PHE A 119 -13.27 -2.74 -12.73
N LEU A 120 -12.63 -3.86 -12.38
CA LEU A 120 -11.25 -4.17 -12.76
C LEU A 120 -11.15 -4.49 -14.27
N ASP A 121 -12.18 -5.07 -14.86
CA ASP A 121 -12.28 -5.28 -16.31
C ASP A 121 -12.51 -3.98 -17.10
N GLU A 122 -12.98 -2.92 -16.42
CA GLU A 122 -13.30 -1.63 -17.04
C GLU A 122 -12.07 -0.72 -17.20
N PHE A 123 -11.06 -0.87 -16.33
CA PHE A 123 -9.91 0.02 -16.27
C PHE A 123 -8.60 -0.75 -16.18
N ASP A 124 -7.57 -0.26 -16.86
CA ASP A 124 -6.22 -0.75 -16.62
C ASP A 124 -5.80 -0.41 -15.18
N THR A 125 -5.34 -1.40 -14.43
CA THR A 125 -5.22 -1.29 -12.97
C THR A 125 -3.77 -1.42 -12.52
N LEU A 126 -3.28 -0.35 -11.89
CA LEU A 126 -2.02 -0.34 -11.16
C LEU A 126 -2.27 -0.33 -9.66
N VAL A 127 -1.34 -0.93 -8.93
CA VAL A 127 -1.39 -1.10 -7.49
C VAL A 127 -0.05 -0.70 -6.90
N ILE A 128 -0.07 0.19 -5.91
CA ILE A 128 1.10 0.42 -5.08
C ILE A 128 1.08 -0.64 -3.98
N LYS A 129 2.03 -1.57 -4.08
CA LYS A 129 2.33 -2.54 -3.04
C LYS A 129 3.43 -1.99 -2.15
N ILE A 130 3.30 -2.19 -0.85
CA ILE A 130 4.35 -1.83 0.10
C ILE A 130 5.13 -3.10 0.44
N GLU A 131 6.40 -3.14 0.04
CA GLU A 131 7.33 -4.22 0.40
C GLU A 131 8.25 -3.76 1.53
N MET A 132 8.61 -4.70 2.41
CA MET A 132 9.60 -4.48 3.47
C MET A 132 10.87 -5.22 3.09
N GLU A 133 11.98 -4.50 3.07
CA GLU A 133 13.31 -5.07 2.83
C GLU A 133 14.14 -4.98 4.10
N PHE A 134 14.78 -6.07 4.49
CA PHE A 134 15.68 -6.12 5.64
C PHE A 134 17.12 -6.07 5.16
N GLU A 135 17.95 -5.21 5.73
CA GLU A 135 19.37 -5.09 5.34
C GLU A 135 20.16 -6.39 5.63
N THR A 136 19.73 -7.19 6.61
CA THR A 136 20.38 -8.45 6.94
C THR A 136 19.36 -9.52 7.32
N GLU A 137 18.98 -10.33 6.34
CA GLU A 137 18.03 -11.46 6.53
C GLU A 137 18.49 -12.43 7.63
N LYS A 138 19.80 -12.73 7.69
CA LYS A 138 20.38 -13.58 8.74
C LYS A 138 20.11 -13.05 10.15
N ALA A 139 20.21 -11.73 10.36
CA ALA A 139 19.98 -11.13 11.67
C ALA A 139 18.51 -11.28 12.10
N VAL A 140 17.57 -11.20 11.15
CA VAL A 140 16.14 -11.47 11.40
C VAL A 140 15.94 -12.92 11.80
N LEU A 141 16.51 -13.87 11.05
CA LEU A 141 16.41 -15.30 11.33
C LEU A 141 17.01 -15.67 12.70
N ASP A 142 18.21 -15.18 13.00
CA ASP A 142 18.88 -15.38 14.28
C ASP A 142 18.02 -14.85 15.45
N MET A 143 17.26 -13.76 15.22
CA MET A 143 16.37 -13.16 16.21
C MET A 143 15.10 -13.99 16.48
N ILE A 144 14.47 -14.55 15.43
CA ILE A 144 13.19 -15.26 15.57
C ILE A 144 13.34 -16.76 15.82
N GLN A 145 14.46 -17.37 15.41
CA GLN A 145 14.73 -18.80 15.53
C GLN A 145 14.54 -19.35 16.97
N PRO A 146 14.96 -18.65 18.05
CA PRO A 146 14.75 -19.13 19.41
C PRO A 146 13.28 -19.21 19.85
N VAL A 147 12.38 -18.49 19.18
CA VAL A 147 10.94 -18.49 19.44
C VAL A 147 10.22 -19.54 18.59
N LEU A 148 10.71 -19.82 17.38
CA LEU A 148 10.13 -20.79 16.45
C LEU A 148 10.46 -22.26 16.78
N LEU A 149 11.54 -22.51 17.51
CA LEU A 149 12.00 -23.86 17.89
C LEU A 149 11.56 -24.30 19.30
N LYS A 150 10.54 -23.66 19.87
CA LYS A 150 9.83 -24.13 21.07
C LYS A 150 8.52 -24.82 20.69
#